data_AF-A0A950JC79-F1
#
_entry.id   AF-A0A950JC79-F1
#
_cell.length_a   1.000
_cell.length_b   1.000
_cell.length_c   1.000
_cell.angle_alpha   90.00
_cell.angle_beta   90.00
_cell.angle_gamma   90.00
#
_symmetry.space_group_name_H-M   'P 1'
#
loop_
_entity.id
_entity.type
_entity.pdbx_description
1 polymer ?
#
loop_
_entity_poly.entity_id
_entity_poly.type
_entity_poly.pdbx_seq_one_letter_code
_entity_poly.pdbx_strand_id
1 'polypeptide(L)'
;MPDTYTTTLGAILMAIGGDNNTWGTNLNNSVIQILEDAIANALPGATASVTGGTLDLSQNAPPAGPSAARYAFLPFTGTLTSNQIVKVPNLTKSWLVRNGTSGAFTLSIETTSGTPQTIPQNGGWQLVTCDGANNILVWPFNTAQVAMPNGTAAAPAFSFVNESNSGWYRSGTQDIRLAIAGADVLQVTGPAASTPSVVNILNPNSLEVAGAQAGFATTGDVKLTFKTVADPGWVMMNDSTMGDASSNATYANANCSALWQLLYNNIADADAPILTSGGAATTRGAQGSAATAFANHCRLTLPLVLGRALAGAGAGAGLTSRALGHATGEETHTLSTGEIPAHTHGYSGTTGGESATHTHQIQQSSTATFGAGSFAGASQPTTVNTSTESQGHTHSYSGTTDNGGLGGGAHNTMQPTTFLNVMIKL
;
A
#
# COMPACT_ATOMS: atom_id res chain seq x y z
N MET A 1 59.98 60.95 1.37
CA MET A 1 59.86 59.48 1.31
C MET A 1 58.93 59.16 0.16
N PRO A 2 59.12 58.05 -0.58
CA PRO A 2 58.15 57.64 -1.59
C PRO A 2 56.81 57.32 -0.93
N ASP A 3 55.71 57.56 -1.63
CA ASP A 3 54.39 57.15 -1.16
C ASP A 3 54.32 55.63 -1.04
N THR A 4 53.49 55.17 -0.10
CA THR A 4 53.24 53.75 0.14
C THR A 4 51.74 53.47 0.02
N TYR A 5 51.32 52.21 0.11
CA TYR A 5 49.89 51.86 0.06
C TYR A 5 49.43 51.19 1.34
N THR A 6 48.14 51.32 1.62
CA THR A 6 47.48 50.53 2.66
C THR A 6 47.55 49.04 2.32
N THR A 7 47.56 48.19 3.36
CA THR A 7 47.74 46.74 3.23
C THR A 7 46.46 45.97 2.85
N THR A 8 45.30 46.62 2.84
CA THR A 8 44.00 45.96 2.57
C THR A 8 43.38 46.38 1.23
N LEU A 9 43.20 47.68 1.00
CA LEU A 9 42.54 48.18 -0.22
C LEU A 9 43.53 48.72 -1.27
N GLY A 10 44.78 48.98 -0.87
CA GLY A 10 45.79 49.55 -1.76
C GLY A 10 45.56 51.04 -2.04
N ALA A 11 44.97 51.76 -1.09
CA ALA A 11 44.85 53.22 -1.16
C ALA A 11 46.22 53.88 -0.85
N ILE A 12 46.55 54.97 -1.54
CA ILE A 12 47.81 55.70 -1.31
C ILE A 12 47.85 56.28 0.11
N LEU A 13 48.99 56.13 0.77
CA LEU A 13 49.38 56.82 2.00
C LEU A 13 50.26 58.00 1.63
N MET A 14 49.73 59.21 1.81
CA MET A 14 50.38 60.46 1.43
C MET A 14 51.66 60.69 2.25
N ALA A 15 52.81 60.80 1.58
CA ALA A 15 54.06 61.17 2.23
C ALA A 15 54.18 62.70 2.40
N ILE A 16 54.88 63.14 3.45
CA ILE A 16 55.13 64.57 3.69
C ILE A 16 55.96 65.14 2.52
N GLY A 17 55.39 66.13 1.82
CA GLY A 17 56.04 66.85 0.72
C GLY A 17 56.21 66.04 -0.58
N GLY A 18 55.65 64.83 -0.67
CA GLY A 18 55.75 63.97 -1.86
C GLY A 18 54.91 64.45 -3.05
N ASP A 19 53.77 65.10 -2.77
CA ASP A 19 52.70 65.34 -3.75
C ASP A 19 52.43 66.83 -4.04
N ASN A 20 53.50 67.63 -4.14
CA ASN A 20 53.35 69.05 -4.41
C ASN A 20 52.71 69.28 -5.79
N ASN A 21 51.62 70.05 -5.86
CA ASN A 21 50.78 70.28 -7.05
C ASN A 21 50.05 69.04 -7.61
N THR A 22 50.19 67.86 -7.02
CA THR A 22 49.47 66.62 -7.43
C THR A 22 48.48 66.12 -6.38
N TRP A 23 48.50 66.71 -5.18
CA TRP A 23 47.68 66.29 -4.03
C TRP A 23 46.20 66.07 -4.36
N GLY A 24 45.55 67.01 -5.06
CA GLY A 24 44.15 66.88 -5.44
C GLY A 24 43.89 65.69 -6.38
N THR A 25 44.82 65.42 -7.29
CA THR A 25 44.71 64.27 -8.21
C THR A 25 44.91 62.95 -7.46
N ASN A 26 45.92 62.88 -6.59
CA ASN A 26 46.24 61.66 -5.84
C ASN A 26 45.17 61.33 -4.79
N LEU A 27 44.63 62.35 -4.10
CA LEU A 27 43.50 62.15 -3.20
C LEU A 27 42.27 61.61 -3.94
N ASN A 28 41.87 62.28 -5.02
CA ASN A 28 40.64 61.92 -5.73
C ASN A 28 40.76 60.54 -6.39
N ASN A 29 41.86 60.27 -7.10
CA ASN A 29 41.99 59.08 -7.94
C ASN A 29 42.58 57.87 -7.20
N SER A 30 43.38 58.07 -6.16
CA SER A 30 44.15 56.98 -5.53
C SER A 30 43.80 56.73 -4.07
N VAL A 31 42.94 57.56 -3.48
CA VAL A 31 42.38 57.35 -2.13
C VAL A 31 40.87 57.24 -2.20
N ILE A 32 40.18 58.29 -2.67
CA ILE A 32 38.71 58.34 -2.69
C ILE A 32 38.14 57.32 -3.68
N GLN A 33 38.65 57.28 -4.91
CA GLN A 33 38.17 56.32 -5.91
C GLN A 33 38.33 54.87 -5.44
N ILE A 34 39.41 54.55 -4.71
CA ILE A 34 39.63 53.20 -4.17
C ILE A 34 38.57 52.82 -3.13
N LEU A 35 38.14 53.77 -2.31
CA LEU A 35 37.06 53.56 -1.33
C LEU A 35 35.71 53.40 -2.01
N GLU A 36 35.37 54.27 -2.97
CA GLU A 36 34.14 54.17 -3.78
C GLU A 36 34.08 52.83 -4.52
N ASP A 37 35.20 52.40 -5.10
CA ASP A 37 35.30 51.09 -5.73
C ASP A 37 35.04 49.97 -4.72
N ALA A 38 35.59 50.09 -3.51
CA ALA A 38 35.46 49.07 -2.47
C ALA A 38 34.06 48.92 -1.85
N ILE A 39 33.18 49.91 -2.02
CA ILE A 39 31.83 49.90 -1.40
C ILE A 39 30.68 49.97 -2.41
N ALA A 40 30.87 50.57 -3.59
CA ALA A 40 29.78 50.89 -4.52
C ALA A 40 30.00 50.38 -5.94
N ASN A 41 31.21 50.51 -6.50
CA ASN A 41 31.42 50.19 -7.92
C ASN A 41 31.61 48.69 -8.19
N ALA A 42 31.30 48.32 -9.43
CA ALA A 42 31.50 46.98 -9.96
C ALA A 42 32.75 46.89 -10.82
N LEU A 43 33.35 45.69 -10.86
CA LEU A 43 34.43 45.38 -11.79
C LEU A 43 33.99 45.74 -13.23
N PRO A 44 34.78 46.52 -13.98
CA PRO A 44 34.40 46.96 -15.31
C PRO A 44 34.04 45.79 -16.24
N GLY A 45 32.97 45.95 -17.04
CA GLY A 45 32.39 44.88 -17.85
C GLY A 45 33.37 44.24 -18.85
N ALA A 46 34.33 45.00 -19.36
CA ALA A 46 35.38 44.47 -20.25
C ALA A 46 36.28 43.44 -19.53
N THR A 47 36.59 43.67 -18.25
CA THR A 47 37.38 42.74 -17.42
C THR A 47 36.53 41.60 -16.87
N ALA A 48 35.25 41.86 -16.61
CA ALA A 48 34.32 40.86 -16.08
C ALA A 48 33.74 39.93 -17.16
N SER A 49 34.03 40.17 -18.44
CA SER A 49 33.66 39.28 -19.54
C SER A 49 34.66 38.13 -19.65
N VAL A 50 34.22 36.91 -19.37
CA VAL A 50 35.05 35.71 -19.29
C VAL A 50 34.55 34.63 -20.25
N THR A 51 35.49 33.85 -20.79
CA THR A 51 35.20 32.78 -21.79
C THR A 51 35.86 31.44 -21.45
N GLY A 52 36.57 31.35 -20.32
CA GLY A 52 37.33 30.18 -19.88
C GLY A 52 38.78 30.52 -19.53
N GLY A 53 39.44 29.67 -18.75
CA GLY A 53 40.83 29.85 -18.32
C GLY A 53 40.96 30.54 -16.96
N THR A 54 41.99 31.37 -16.77
CA THR A 54 42.25 32.07 -15.51
C THR A 54 42.20 33.58 -15.70
N LEU A 55 41.32 34.25 -14.94
CA LEU A 55 41.28 35.71 -14.81
C LEU A 55 41.97 36.05 -13.48
N ASP A 56 43.12 36.70 -13.57
CA ASP A 56 43.91 37.06 -12.39
C ASP A 56 43.66 38.50 -11.95
N LEU A 57 42.81 38.67 -10.93
CA LEU A 57 42.54 39.95 -10.29
C LEU A 57 43.51 40.25 -9.14
N SER A 58 44.35 39.29 -8.75
CA SER A 58 45.29 39.39 -7.62
C SER A 58 46.57 40.18 -7.92
N GLN A 59 46.81 40.50 -9.19
CA GLN A 59 47.94 41.31 -9.61
C GLN A 59 48.00 42.65 -8.87
N ASN A 60 49.21 43.06 -8.47
CA ASN A 60 49.46 44.25 -7.64
C ASN A 60 48.67 44.24 -6.32
N ALA A 61 48.66 43.10 -5.62
CA ALA A 61 48.04 43.01 -4.31
C ALA A 61 48.64 44.04 -3.33
N PRO A 62 47.79 44.71 -2.52
CA PRO A 62 48.23 45.51 -1.38
C PRO A 62 49.33 44.83 -0.55
N PRO A 63 50.39 45.56 -0.12
CA PRO A 63 50.61 47.00 -0.28
C PRO A 63 51.39 47.40 -1.55
N ALA A 64 51.58 46.51 -2.54
CA ALA A 64 52.31 46.86 -3.77
C ALA A 64 51.54 47.85 -4.66
N GLY A 65 50.21 47.92 -4.47
CA GLY A 65 49.34 48.85 -5.15
C GLY A 65 47.89 48.43 -5.06
N PRO A 66 47.04 49.07 -5.85
CA PRO A 66 45.64 48.69 -5.96
C PRO A 66 45.50 47.46 -6.89
N SER A 67 45.02 46.30 -6.39
CA SER A 67 44.59 45.10 -7.17
C SER A 67 43.15 45.16 -7.69
N ALA A 68 42.87 44.67 -8.90
CA ALA A 68 41.53 44.73 -9.52
C ALA A 68 40.40 44.08 -8.68
N ALA A 69 40.72 43.24 -7.69
CA ALA A 69 39.75 42.72 -6.73
C ALA A 69 39.26 43.74 -5.69
N ARG A 70 39.62 45.03 -5.79
CA ARG A 70 39.12 46.07 -4.86
C ARG A 70 37.62 46.26 -4.93
N TYR A 71 37.02 46.11 -6.12
CA TYR A 71 35.62 46.43 -6.38
C TYR A 71 34.67 45.65 -5.47
N ALA A 72 33.63 46.28 -4.97
CA ALA A 72 32.62 45.63 -4.12
C ALA A 72 31.86 44.53 -4.86
N PHE A 73 31.58 44.77 -6.14
CA PHE A 73 30.78 43.89 -6.98
C PHE A 73 31.63 43.26 -8.09
N LEU A 74 31.54 41.94 -8.23
CA LEU A 74 32.23 41.17 -9.29
C LEU A 74 31.19 40.47 -10.20
N PRO A 75 30.64 41.18 -11.23
CA PRO A 75 29.60 40.64 -12.10
C PRO A 75 30.19 39.95 -13.34
N PHE A 76 30.55 38.68 -13.21
CA PHE A 76 31.11 37.92 -14.33
C PHE A 76 30.03 37.58 -15.38
N THR A 77 30.35 37.77 -16.65
CA THR A 77 29.45 37.54 -17.80
C THR A 77 30.20 36.86 -18.94
N GLY A 78 29.48 36.42 -19.98
CA GLY A 78 30.07 35.79 -21.17
C GLY A 78 29.67 34.32 -21.32
N THR A 79 30.14 33.67 -22.39
CA THR A 79 29.90 32.25 -22.64
C THR A 79 31.19 31.48 -22.41
N LEU A 80 31.17 30.60 -21.42
CA LEU A 80 32.32 29.76 -21.10
C LEU A 80 32.46 28.63 -22.13
N THR A 81 33.69 28.47 -22.61
CA THR A 81 34.13 27.38 -23.50
C THR A 81 35.08 26.40 -22.80
N SER A 82 35.50 26.75 -21.58
CA SER A 82 36.22 25.89 -20.63
C SER A 82 35.93 26.37 -19.20
N ASN A 83 36.35 25.61 -18.18
CA ASN A 83 36.28 26.07 -16.79
C ASN A 83 37.02 27.41 -16.63
N GLN A 84 36.43 28.32 -15.84
CA GLN A 84 36.97 29.64 -15.54
C GLN A 84 37.34 29.72 -14.07
N ILE A 85 38.57 30.12 -13.78
CA ILE A 85 39.07 30.44 -12.44
C ILE A 85 39.28 31.94 -12.34
N VAL A 86 38.79 32.54 -11.26
CA VAL A 86 39.05 33.93 -10.89
C VAL A 86 40.00 33.92 -9.70
N LYS A 87 41.20 34.45 -9.88
CA LYS A 87 42.16 34.60 -8.78
C LYS A 87 41.99 35.94 -8.08
N VAL A 88 41.89 35.92 -6.77
CA VAL A 88 41.83 37.10 -5.89
C VAL A 88 43.03 37.13 -4.95
N PRO A 89 43.44 38.31 -4.45
CA PRO A 89 44.55 38.38 -3.49
C PRO A 89 44.12 37.79 -2.14
N ASN A 90 45.09 37.24 -1.40
CA ASN A 90 44.85 36.68 -0.06
C ASN A 90 44.74 37.80 0.99
N LEU A 91 43.57 38.46 1.03
CA LEU A 91 43.27 39.57 1.93
C LEU A 91 41.96 39.32 2.67
N THR A 92 41.84 39.82 3.90
CA THR A 92 40.57 39.78 4.64
C THR A 92 39.57 40.76 3.99
N LYS A 93 38.68 40.25 3.13
CA LYS A 93 37.73 41.07 2.34
C LYS A 93 36.49 40.27 1.95
N SER A 94 35.38 40.98 1.77
CA SER A 94 34.12 40.46 1.23
C SER A 94 33.79 41.08 -0.12
N TRP A 95 33.08 40.31 -0.95
CA TRP A 95 32.59 40.70 -2.27
C TRP A 95 31.16 40.21 -2.47
N LEU A 96 30.40 40.96 -3.26
CA LEU A 96 29.20 40.45 -3.91
C LEU A 96 29.58 39.97 -5.30
N VAL A 97 29.52 38.67 -5.51
CA VAL A 97 29.93 38.02 -6.76
C VAL A 97 28.69 37.50 -7.49
N ARG A 98 28.62 37.72 -8.79
CA ARG A 98 27.55 37.17 -9.62
C ARG A 98 28.16 36.42 -10.80
N ASN A 99 27.74 35.17 -10.97
CA ASN A 99 28.05 34.38 -12.16
C ASN A 99 26.88 34.49 -13.15
N GLY A 100 26.94 35.47 -14.04
CA GLY A 100 26.04 35.64 -15.18
C GLY A 100 26.59 35.03 -16.47
N THR A 101 27.44 34.02 -16.37
CA THR A 101 27.97 33.32 -17.56
C THR A 101 26.98 32.28 -18.10
N SER A 102 27.17 31.85 -19.34
CA SER A 102 26.48 30.71 -19.96
C SER A 102 27.46 29.63 -20.41
N GLY A 103 26.96 28.44 -20.80
CA GLY A 103 27.80 27.30 -21.19
C GLY A 103 27.96 26.26 -20.08
N ALA A 104 28.34 25.03 -20.45
CA ALA A 104 28.37 23.86 -19.57
C ALA A 104 29.67 23.73 -18.75
N PHE A 105 30.21 24.84 -18.27
CA PHE A 105 31.47 24.91 -17.55
C PHE A 105 31.33 25.68 -16.24
N THR A 106 32.28 25.50 -15.33
CA THR A 106 32.23 26.11 -14.00
C THR A 106 32.95 27.44 -13.96
N LEU A 107 32.41 28.39 -13.18
CA LEU A 107 33.13 29.56 -12.69
C LEU A 107 33.54 29.29 -11.24
N SER A 108 34.81 29.43 -10.92
CA SER A 108 35.33 29.27 -9.57
C SER A 108 36.18 30.46 -9.17
N ILE A 109 36.29 30.72 -7.87
CA ILE A 109 37.13 31.76 -7.29
C ILE A 109 38.11 31.14 -6.30
N GLU A 110 39.36 31.59 -6.32
CA GLU A 110 40.41 31.12 -5.42
C GLU A 110 41.37 32.27 -5.04
N THR A 111 42.08 32.12 -3.94
CA THR A 111 43.28 32.94 -3.71
C THR A 111 44.44 32.42 -4.56
N THR A 112 45.55 33.17 -4.61
CA THR A 112 46.75 32.80 -5.38
C THR A 112 47.31 31.40 -5.08
N SER A 113 47.04 30.86 -3.88
CA SER A 113 47.47 29.53 -3.43
C SER A 113 46.35 28.72 -2.76
N GLY A 114 45.09 29.15 -2.89
CA GLY A 114 43.95 28.54 -2.23
C GLY A 114 43.27 27.45 -3.05
N THR A 115 42.21 26.86 -2.50
CA THR A 115 41.38 25.87 -3.20
C THR A 115 40.21 26.56 -3.90
N PRO A 116 39.95 26.29 -5.20
CA PRO A 116 38.82 26.86 -5.93
C PRO A 116 37.47 26.57 -5.27
N GLN A 117 36.69 27.63 -5.05
CA GLN A 117 35.29 27.55 -4.65
C GLN A 117 34.39 27.89 -5.83
N THR A 118 33.36 27.07 -6.07
CA THR A 118 32.47 27.25 -7.22
C THR A 118 31.43 28.34 -6.95
N ILE A 119 31.24 29.23 -7.92
CA ILE A 119 30.19 30.26 -7.94
C ILE A 119 29.05 29.71 -8.84
N PRO A 120 27.88 29.35 -8.30
CA PRO A 120 26.76 28.83 -9.06
C PRO A 120 26.33 29.75 -10.19
N GLN A 121 26.14 29.18 -11.38
CA GLN A 121 25.74 29.90 -12.59
C GLN A 121 24.28 30.38 -12.49
N ASN A 122 24.01 31.61 -12.96
CA ASN A 122 22.70 32.25 -13.00
C ASN A 122 21.98 32.42 -11.65
N GLY A 123 22.64 32.11 -10.52
CA GLY A 123 22.09 32.20 -9.17
C GLY A 123 22.42 33.52 -8.49
N GLY A 124 21.67 34.58 -8.76
CA GLY A 124 21.68 35.83 -7.97
C GLY A 124 23.06 36.45 -7.69
N TRP A 125 23.12 37.32 -6.68
CA TRP A 125 24.39 37.76 -6.08
C TRP A 125 24.74 36.82 -4.92
N GLN A 126 26.02 36.49 -4.78
CA GLN A 126 26.56 35.71 -3.67
C GLN A 126 27.51 36.55 -2.83
N LEU A 127 27.39 36.44 -1.51
CA LEU A 127 28.42 36.96 -0.61
C LEU A 127 29.59 35.98 -0.60
N VAL A 128 30.76 36.45 -1.02
CA VAL A 128 32.01 35.70 -0.99
C VAL A 128 32.98 36.41 -0.05
N THR A 129 33.62 35.67 0.84
CA THR A 129 34.59 36.21 1.79
C THR A 129 35.92 35.49 1.70
N CYS A 130 37.01 36.25 1.79
CA CYS A 130 38.35 35.76 2.04
C CYS A 130 38.76 36.15 3.46
N ASP A 131 39.38 35.23 4.20
CA ASP A 131 39.83 35.46 5.58
C ASP A 131 41.26 36.03 5.68
N GLY A 132 42.03 36.03 4.58
CA GLY A 132 43.45 36.39 4.58
C GLY A 132 44.40 35.24 4.90
N ALA A 133 43.88 34.01 5.00
CA ALA A 133 44.63 32.77 5.23
C ALA A 133 44.40 31.72 4.12
N ASN A 134 44.14 32.19 2.89
CA ASN A 134 43.82 31.38 1.70
C ASN A 134 42.50 30.61 1.76
N ASN A 135 41.61 30.96 2.69
CA ASN A 135 40.28 30.38 2.74
C ASN A 135 39.27 31.30 2.07
N ILE A 136 38.59 30.78 1.05
CA ILE A 136 37.43 31.42 0.45
C ILE A 136 36.17 30.72 0.93
N LEU A 137 35.21 31.49 1.42
CA LEU A 137 33.87 31.01 1.74
C LEU A 137 32.87 31.66 0.79
N VAL A 138 32.09 30.83 0.10
CA VAL A 138 30.96 31.25 -0.73
C VAL A 138 29.69 30.97 0.06
N TRP A 139 28.96 32.02 0.45
CA TRP A 139 27.73 31.84 1.23
C TRP A 139 26.64 31.15 0.40
N PRO A 140 25.89 30.19 0.99
CA PRO A 140 24.95 29.34 0.27
C PRO A 140 23.67 30.06 -0.19
N PHE A 141 23.38 31.24 0.37
CA PHE A 141 22.22 32.04 0.01
C PHE A 141 22.54 32.89 -1.21
N ASN A 142 22.14 32.43 -2.39
CA ASN A 142 21.93 33.35 -3.50
C ASN A 142 20.49 33.89 -3.39
N THR A 143 20.27 35.16 -3.72
CA THR A 143 18.96 35.82 -3.57
C THR A 143 17.85 35.29 -4.50
N ALA A 144 18.06 34.16 -5.20
CA ALA A 144 17.08 33.50 -6.06
C ALA A 144 16.69 32.08 -5.62
N GLN A 145 17.61 31.33 -5.00
CA GLN A 145 17.43 29.94 -4.56
C GLN A 145 18.45 29.59 -3.46
N VAL A 146 18.01 28.88 -2.43
CA VAL A 146 18.91 28.31 -1.43
C VAL A 146 19.35 26.92 -1.91
N ALA A 147 20.65 26.78 -2.23
CA ALA A 147 21.25 25.50 -2.60
C ALA A 147 22.12 24.99 -1.44
N MET A 148 21.86 23.76 -1.00
CA MET A 148 22.61 23.09 0.06
C MET A 148 23.25 21.80 -0.47
N PRO A 149 24.35 21.31 0.14
CA PRO A 149 24.86 19.97 -0.12
C PRO A 149 23.78 18.90 0.11
N ASN A 150 23.98 17.69 -0.44
CA ASN A 150 22.97 16.64 -0.39
C ASN A 150 22.55 16.23 1.05
N GLY A 151 23.49 16.20 2.00
CA GLY A 151 23.24 15.73 3.37
C GLY A 151 23.10 14.21 3.48
N THR A 152 22.78 13.73 4.69
CA THR A 152 22.52 12.32 5.01
C THR A 152 21.40 12.21 6.05
N ALA A 153 20.88 11.01 6.31
CA ALA A 153 19.92 10.80 7.39
C ALA A 153 20.46 11.25 8.77
N ALA A 154 21.76 11.01 9.04
CA ALA A 154 22.41 11.40 10.30
C ALA A 154 22.76 12.89 10.38
N ALA A 155 22.84 13.58 9.25
CA ALA A 155 23.16 15.00 9.16
C ALA A 155 22.43 15.62 7.95
N PRO A 156 21.13 15.96 8.11
CA PRO A 156 20.34 16.52 7.02
C PRO A 156 20.87 17.90 6.60
N ALA A 157 20.70 18.24 5.33
CA ALA A 157 21.18 19.51 4.78
C ALA A 157 20.43 20.72 5.36
N PHE A 158 19.15 20.53 5.66
CA PHE A 158 18.34 21.46 6.44
C PHE A 158 18.04 20.80 7.78
N SER A 159 18.67 21.27 8.85
CA SER A 159 18.49 20.74 10.21
C SER A 159 18.39 21.86 11.24
N PHE A 160 17.98 21.53 12.47
CA PHE A 160 17.95 22.47 13.58
C PHE A 160 19.28 22.46 14.35
N VAL A 161 19.67 23.60 14.93
CA VAL A 161 20.94 23.71 15.67
C VAL A 161 20.99 22.78 16.89
N ASN A 162 19.87 22.64 17.59
CA ASN A 162 19.75 21.76 18.76
C ASN A 162 19.24 20.35 18.43
N GLU A 163 19.00 20.04 17.16
CA GLU A 163 18.55 18.74 16.68
C GLU A 163 19.14 18.49 15.27
N SER A 164 20.46 18.34 15.23
CA SER A 164 21.23 18.29 13.97
C SER A 164 21.01 17.02 13.16
N ASN A 165 20.33 16.03 13.72
CA ASN A 165 19.99 14.76 13.09
C ASN A 165 18.53 14.68 12.62
N SER A 166 17.79 15.80 12.65
CA SER A 166 16.41 15.90 12.17
C SER A 166 16.26 17.00 11.12
N GLY A 167 15.64 16.66 9.99
CA GLY A 167 15.32 17.60 8.92
C GLY A 167 15.42 17.03 7.50
N TRP A 168 15.52 17.91 6.50
CA TRP A 168 15.40 17.56 5.08
C TRP A 168 16.74 17.41 4.38
N TYR A 169 16.85 16.41 3.51
CA TYR A 169 18.05 16.16 2.73
C TYR A 169 17.73 15.44 1.41
N ARG A 170 18.74 15.35 0.54
CA ARG A 170 18.70 14.62 -0.73
C ARG A 170 19.55 13.37 -0.64
N SER A 171 18.96 12.20 -0.79
CA SER A 171 19.70 10.92 -0.72
C SER A 171 20.36 10.54 -2.05
N GLY A 172 19.87 11.09 -3.17
CA GLY A 172 20.39 10.82 -4.50
C GLY A 172 19.63 11.53 -5.60
N THR A 173 19.81 11.09 -6.84
CA THR A 173 19.13 11.68 -8.00
C THR A 173 17.61 11.56 -7.86
N GLN A 174 16.93 12.71 -7.82
CA GLN A 174 15.48 12.82 -7.65
C GLN A 174 14.93 12.12 -6.39
N ASP A 175 15.73 11.98 -5.33
CA ASP A 175 15.32 11.37 -4.06
C ASP A 175 15.47 12.38 -2.92
N ILE A 176 14.34 12.85 -2.39
CA ILE A 176 14.26 13.81 -1.28
C ILE A 176 13.64 13.11 -0.07
N ARG A 177 14.26 13.29 1.10
CA ARG A 177 13.87 12.60 2.33
C ARG A 177 13.80 13.54 3.53
N LEU A 178 12.89 13.21 4.45
CA LEU A 178 12.85 13.73 5.81
C LEU A 178 13.46 12.68 6.73
N ALA A 179 14.48 13.06 7.49
CA ALA A 179 15.03 12.27 8.56
C ALA A 179 14.65 12.85 9.92
N ILE A 180 14.38 11.99 10.90
CA ILE A 180 14.16 12.37 12.29
C ILE A 180 15.03 11.48 13.17
N ALA A 181 15.77 12.08 14.10
CA ALA A 181 16.70 11.40 14.99
C ALA A 181 17.72 10.49 14.26
N GLY A 182 18.13 10.86 13.04
CA GLY A 182 19.10 10.11 12.24
C GLY A 182 18.51 9.00 11.35
N ALA A 183 17.17 8.84 11.31
CA ALA A 183 16.49 7.81 10.54
C ALA A 183 15.50 8.42 9.53
N ASP A 184 15.41 7.84 8.33
CA ASP A 184 14.46 8.29 7.31
C ASP A 184 13.02 7.94 7.71
N VAL A 185 12.12 8.92 7.62
CA VAL A 185 10.69 8.75 7.95
C VAL A 185 9.76 8.96 6.76
N LEU A 186 10.17 9.79 5.80
CA LEU A 186 9.44 10.06 4.56
C LEU A 186 10.42 10.12 3.40
N GLN A 187 10.06 9.46 2.31
CA GLN A 187 10.81 9.49 1.06
C GLN A 187 9.87 9.89 -0.09
N VAL A 188 10.29 10.87 -0.88
CA VAL A 188 9.60 11.31 -2.10
C VAL A 188 10.58 11.23 -3.27
N THR A 189 10.17 10.55 -4.33
CA THR A 189 11.05 10.26 -5.46
C THR A 189 10.45 10.65 -6.80
N GLY A 190 11.31 11.11 -7.70
CA GLY A 190 10.97 11.35 -9.11
C GLY A 190 11.38 10.19 -10.02
N PRO A 191 11.11 10.29 -11.34
CA PRO A 191 11.29 9.19 -12.29
C PRO A 191 12.70 8.62 -12.42
N ALA A 192 13.76 9.38 -12.09
CA ALA A 192 15.15 8.89 -12.16
C ALA A 192 15.77 8.51 -10.81
N ALA A 193 14.95 8.34 -9.77
CA ALA A 193 15.41 7.75 -8.52
C ALA A 193 15.55 6.22 -8.65
N SER A 194 16.35 5.60 -7.78
CA SER A 194 16.47 4.14 -7.69
C SER A 194 15.15 3.46 -7.30
N THR A 195 14.30 4.16 -6.55
CA THR A 195 12.89 3.82 -6.29
C THR A 195 12.03 4.89 -6.95
N PRO A 196 11.63 4.76 -8.23
CA PRO A 196 11.10 5.88 -8.99
C PRO A 196 9.62 6.18 -8.70
N SER A 197 9.26 7.47 -8.70
CA SER A 197 7.87 7.98 -8.69
C SER A 197 7.00 7.47 -7.53
N VAL A 198 7.59 7.31 -6.34
CA VAL A 198 6.88 6.88 -5.12
C VAL A 198 6.96 7.91 -4.00
N VAL A 199 5.93 7.90 -3.16
CA VAL A 199 5.94 8.51 -1.82
C VAL A 199 5.85 7.38 -0.81
N ASN A 200 6.89 7.19 -0.01
CA ASN A 200 6.96 6.14 1.01
C ASN A 200 6.99 6.77 2.40
N ILE A 201 6.19 6.23 3.32
CA ILE A 201 6.43 6.38 4.76
C ILE A 201 7.34 5.23 5.17
N LEU A 202 8.47 5.53 5.78
CA LEU A 202 9.49 4.55 6.12
C LEU A 202 9.37 4.12 7.59
N ASN A 203 9.64 2.83 7.84
CA ASN A 203 9.52 2.17 9.15
C ASN A 203 10.30 2.94 10.23
N PRO A 204 9.74 3.16 11.44
CA PRO A 204 8.51 2.57 12.00
C PRO A 204 7.22 3.34 11.73
N ASN A 205 7.23 4.33 10.85
CA ASN A 205 6.14 5.31 10.80
C ASN A 205 4.96 4.83 9.93
N SER A 206 3.75 5.27 10.32
CA SER A 206 2.53 5.13 9.54
C SER A 206 2.03 6.52 9.11
N LEU A 207 1.37 6.62 7.95
CA LEU A 207 0.67 7.85 7.58
C LEU A 207 -0.54 8.03 8.51
N GLU A 208 -0.56 9.11 9.28
CA GLU A 208 -1.75 9.52 10.03
C GLU A 208 -2.48 10.63 9.28
N VAL A 209 -3.76 10.43 8.96
CA VAL A 209 -4.62 11.45 8.35
C VAL A 209 -5.66 11.85 9.39
N ALA A 210 -5.63 13.13 9.81
CA ALA A 210 -6.48 13.66 10.87
C ALA A 210 -6.37 12.89 12.22
N GLY A 211 -5.16 12.39 12.55
CA GLY A 211 -4.90 11.68 13.81
C GLY A 211 -5.35 10.22 13.84
N ALA A 212 -5.83 9.67 12.72
CA ALA A 212 -6.08 8.25 12.55
C ALA A 212 -5.08 7.68 11.53
N GLN A 213 -4.55 6.48 11.81
CA GLN A 213 -3.75 5.76 10.82
C GLN A 213 -4.57 5.59 9.55
N ALA A 214 -4.03 6.01 8.40
CA ALA A 214 -4.65 5.77 7.12
C ALA A 214 -4.86 4.26 6.96
N GLY A 215 -6.10 3.85 6.71
CA GLY A 215 -6.56 2.45 6.77
C GLY A 215 -5.91 1.55 5.72
N PHE A 216 -4.67 1.16 5.95
CA PHE A 216 -4.01 0.09 5.23
C PHE A 216 -4.43 -1.24 5.87
N ALA A 217 -4.77 -2.22 5.04
CA ALA A 217 -5.05 -3.57 5.50
C ALA A 217 -3.88 -4.08 6.35
N THR A 218 -4.22 -4.55 7.54
CA THR A 218 -3.30 -5.14 8.52
C THR A 218 -3.29 -6.66 8.40
N THR A 219 -2.27 -7.31 8.96
CA THR A 219 -2.15 -8.77 8.95
C THR A 219 -3.44 -9.44 9.45
N GLY A 220 -3.97 -10.37 8.65
CA GLY A 220 -5.23 -11.06 8.95
C GLY A 220 -6.46 -10.45 8.29
N ASP A 221 -6.38 -9.23 7.77
CA ASP A 221 -7.49 -8.65 7.01
C ASP A 221 -7.71 -9.42 5.70
N VAL A 222 -8.97 -9.62 5.37
CA VAL A 222 -9.41 -10.40 4.21
C VAL A 222 -10.11 -9.49 3.21
N LYS A 223 -9.82 -9.66 1.92
CA LYS A 223 -10.57 -9.01 0.84
C LYS A 223 -11.01 -9.99 -0.24
N LEU A 224 -12.17 -9.70 -0.82
CA LEU A 224 -12.69 -10.38 -2.00
C LEU A 224 -12.09 -9.77 -3.27
N THR A 225 -11.86 -10.61 -4.29
CA THR A 225 -11.23 -10.17 -5.53
C THR A 225 -11.60 -11.04 -6.74
N PHE A 226 -11.61 -10.44 -7.93
CA PHE A 226 -11.64 -11.19 -9.20
C PHE A 226 -10.25 -11.63 -9.67
N LYS A 227 -9.18 -11.20 -8.98
CA LYS A 227 -7.81 -11.54 -9.33
C LYS A 227 -7.55 -13.02 -9.07
N THR A 228 -6.75 -13.66 -9.93
CA THR A 228 -6.30 -15.06 -9.78
C THR A 228 -4.90 -15.17 -9.19
N VAL A 229 -4.19 -14.05 -9.03
CA VAL A 229 -2.87 -13.95 -8.40
C VAL A 229 -2.95 -12.96 -7.24
N ALA A 230 -2.32 -13.29 -6.11
CA ALA A 230 -2.32 -12.43 -4.93
C ALA A 230 -1.54 -11.12 -5.18
N ASP A 231 -2.01 -10.02 -4.59
CA ASP A 231 -1.26 -8.77 -4.56
C ASP A 231 0.01 -8.93 -3.71
N PRO A 232 1.09 -8.15 -3.97
CA PRO A 232 2.27 -8.16 -3.11
C PRO A 232 1.92 -7.93 -1.63
N GLY A 233 2.43 -8.79 -0.75
CA GLY A 233 2.11 -8.76 0.69
C GLY A 233 0.78 -9.44 1.08
N TRP A 234 0.14 -10.14 0.15
CA TRP A 234 -1.06 -10.95 0.36
C TRP A 234 -0.82 -12.40 -0.07
N VAL A 235 -1.63 -13.31 0.44
CA VAL A 235 -1.68 -14.72 0.00
C VAL A 235 -3.12 -15.12 -0.34
N MET A 236 -3.30 -15.92 -1.39
CA MET A 236 -4.62 -16.46 -1.75
C MET A 236 -5.05 -17.52 -0.73
N MET A 237 -6.30 -17.46 -0.29
CA MET A 237 -6.92 -18.49 0.54
C MET A 237 -7.51 -19.58 -0.36
N ASN A 238 -6.65 -20.46 -0.85
CA ASN A 238 -6.97 -21.49 -1.83
C ASN A 238 -6.66 -22.91 -1.30
N ASP A 239 -6.99 -23.16 -0.03
CA ASP A 239 -6.75 -24.42 0.70
C ASP A 239 -5.26 -24.87 0.71
N SER A 240 -4.36 -23.93 0.42
CA SER A 240 -2.92 -24.15 0.41
C SER A 240 -2.31 -24.00 1.81
N THR A 241 -1.05 -24.43 1.94
CA THR A 241 -0.29 -24.24 3.18
C THR A 241 0.60 -23.01 3.12
N MET A 242 0.79 -22.36 4.26
CA MET A 242 1.78 -21.30 4.48
C MET A 242 2.84 -21.72 5.49
N GLY A 243 4.04 -21.14 5.42
CA GLY A 243 5.12 -21.37 6.37
C GLY A 243 6.33 -20.51 6.06
N ASP A 244 7.42 -20.69 6.83
CA ASP A 244 8.67 -19.98 6.58
C ASP A 244 9.32 -20.40 5.24
N ALA A 245 10.39 -19.74 4.83
CA ALA A 245 11.08 -20.00 3.56
C ALA A 245 11.57 -21.46 3.42
N SER A 246 11.83 -22.16 4.53
CA SER A 246 12.30 -23.57 4.52
C SER A 246 11.20 -24.58 4.87
N SER A 247 9.94 -24.15 5.04
CA SER A 247 8.82 -25.01 5.43
C SER A 247 8.36 -26.00 4.37
N ASN A 248 8.77 -25.83 3.11
CA ASN A 248 8.21 -26.54 1.94
C ASN A 248 6.68 -26.37 1.82
N ALA A 249 6.11 -25.31 2.38
CA ALA A 249 4.72 -24.95 2.18
C ALA A 249 4.48 -24.46 0.74
N THR A 250 3.27 -24.61 0.21
CA THR A 250 2.85 -24.02 -1.08
C THR A 250 3.19 -22.52 -1.15
N TYR A 251 2.99 -21.80 -0.05
CA TYR A 251 3.47 -20.43 0.14
C TYR A 251 4.55 -20.39 1.24
N ALA A 252 5.81 -20.55 0.85
CA ALA A 252 6.97 -20.53 1.74
C ALA A 252 7.68 -19.17 1.70
N ASN A 253 7.51 -18.35 2.74
CA ASN A 253 8.13 -17.02 2.80
C ASN A 253 8.34 -16.56 4.26
N ALA A 254 9.44 -15.86 4.54
CA ALA A 254 9.71 -15.30 5.87
C ALA A 254 8.65 -14.28 6.32
N ASN A 255 7.99 -13.60 5.38
CA ASN A 255 6.94 -12.62 5.65
C ASN A 255 5.65 -13.24 6.20
N CYS A 256 5.53 -14.57 6.25
CA CYS A 256 4.37 -15.27 6.81
C CYS A 256 4.30 -15.27 8.34
N SER A 257 5.35 -14.83 9.03
CA SER A 257 5.47 -15.03 10.49
C SER A 257 4.36 -14.36 11.31
N ALA A 258 3.90 -13.17 10.90
CA ALA A 258 2.83 -12.44 11.61
C ALA A 258 1.47 -13.12 11.41
N LEU A 259 1.10 -13.40 10.14
CA LEU A 259 -0.14 -14.12 9.84
C LEU A 259 -0.15 -15.53 10.43
N TRP A 260 1.00 -16.21 10.43
CA TRP A 260 1.17 -17.51 11.08
C TRP A 260 0.79 -17.45 12.55
N GLN A 261 1.35 -16.49 13.30
CA GLN A 261 1.05 -16.33 14.73
C GLN A 261 -0.43 -16.06 14.97
N LEU A 262 -1.05 -15.22 14.12
CA LEU A 262 -2.48 -14.92 14.22
C LEU A 262 -3.33 -16.17 14.05
N LEU A 263 -3.13 -16.94 12.97
CA LEU A 263 -3.94 -18.14 12.68
C LEU A 263 -3.63 -19.30 13.64
N TYR A 264 -2.37 -19.46 14.04
CA TYR A 264 -1.96 -20.50 14.99
C TYR A 264 -2.65 -20.30 16.34
N ASN A 265 -2.70 -19.07 16.85
CA ASN A 265 -3.24 -18.80 18.18
C ASN A 265 -4.77 -18.80 18.23
N ASN A 266 -5.45 -18.55 17.12
CA ASN A 266 -6.90 -18.28 17.11
C ASN A 266 -7.76 -19.32 16.38
N ILE A 267 -7.16 -20.25 15.62
CA ILE A 267 -7.89 -21.28 14.87
C ILE A 267 -7.45 -22.66 15.40
N ALA A 268 -8.40 -23.60 15.51
CA ALA A 268 -8.13 -24.94 16.02
C ALA A 268 -7.45 -25.85 14.98
N ASP A 269 -6.81 -26.94 15.43
CA ASP A 269 -6.18 -27.95 14.56
C ASP A 269 -7.16 -28.63 13.59
N ALA A 270 -8.45 -28.73 13.96
CA ALA A 270 -9.48 -29.31 13.09
C ALA A 270 -9.82 -28.41 11.89
N ASP A 271 -9.69 -27.10 12.06
CA ASP A 271 -10.09 -26.09 11.07
C ASP A 271 -8.90 -25.57 10.26
N ALA A 272 -7.71 -25.53 10.87
CA ALA A 272 -6.45 -25.23 10.21
C ALA A 272 -5.35 -26.20 10.70
N PRO A 273 -5.29 -27.43 10.15
CA PRO A 273 -4.24 -28.40 10.42
C PRO A 273 -2.80 -27.85 10.28
N ILE A 274 -1.89 -28.42 11.08
CA ILE A 274 -0.47 -28.15 10.99
C ILE A 274 0.25 -29.41 10.51
N LEU A 275 1.21 -29.23 9.61
CA LEU A 275 2.05 -30.28 9.06
C LEU A 275 3.51 -29.96 9.40
N THR A 276 4.34 -30.99 9.53
CA THR A 276 5.79 -30.81 9.59
C THR A 276 6.34 -30.38 8.23
N SER A 277 7.61 -29.97 8.17
CA SER A 277 8.31 -29.68 6.92
C SER A 277 8.41 -30.86 5.96
N GLY A 278 8.14 -32.09 6.43
CA GLY A 278 8.02 -33.32 5.64
C GLY A 278 6.60 -33.67 5.21
N GLY A 279 5.58 -32.89 5.62
CA GLY A 279 4.18 -33.12 5.29
C GLY A 279 3.43 -34.07 6.22
N ALA A 280 4.05 -34.57 7.29
CA ALA A 280 3.37 -35.37 8.29
C ALA A 280 2.50 -34.49 9.20
N ALA A 281 1.32 -34.97 9.61
CA ALA A 281 0.46 -34.23 10.53
C ALA A 281 1.14 -33.97 11.88
N THR A 282 0.97 -32.77 12.40
CA THR A 282 1.35 -32.37 13.76
C THR A 282 0.24 -31.49 14.35
N THR A 283 0.37 -31.11 15.61
CA THR A 283 -0.67 -30.33 16.31
C THR A 283 -0.04 -29.14 17.00
N ARG A 284 -0.86 -28.13 17.29
CA ARG A 284 -0.44 -26.99 18.11
C ARG A 284 0.07 -27.43 19.47
N GLY A 285 -0.59 -28.43 20.07
CA GLY A 285 -0.16 -29.01 21.35
C GLY A 285 1.23 -29.66 21.29
N ALA A 286 1.60 -30.29 20.17
CA ALA A 286 2.91 -30.91 20.00
C ALA A 286 4.03 -29.91 19.72
N GLN A 287 3.73 -28.81 19.02
CA GLN A 287 4.71 -27.78 18.68
C GLN A 287 4.83 -26.68 19.75
N GLY A 288 3.89 -26.61 20.69
CA GLY A 288 3.87 -25.63 21.76
C GLY A 288 3.48 -24.25 21.23
N SER A 289 4.45 -23.32 21.18
CA SER A 289 4.18 -21.94 20.77
C SER A 289 4.17 -21.76 19.25
N ALA A 290 3.44 -20.76 18.76
CA ALA A 290 3.44 -20.39 17.35
C ALA A 290 4.86 -20.12 16.81
N ALA A 291 5.70 -19.43 17.60
CA ALA A 291 7.08 -19.12 17.25
C ALA A 291 7.95 -20.38 17.12
N THR A 292 7.79 -21.34 18.05
CA THR A 292 8.48 -22.64 18.00
C THR A 292 8.05 -23.46 16.79
N ALA A 293 6.74 -23.54 16.53
CA ALA A 293 6.22 -24.26 15.37
C ALA A 293 6.74 -23.68 14.04
N PHE A 294 6.81 -22.35 13.93
CA PHE A 294 7.35 -21.66 12.76
C PHE A 294 8.86 -21.91 12.60
N ALA A 295 9.62 -21.85 13.70
CA ALA A 295 11.05 -22.14 13.70
C ALA A 295 11.38 -23.62 13.38
N ASN A 296 10.46 -24.53 13.69
CA ASN A 296 10.53 -25.95 13.32
C ASN A 296 10.15 -26.22 11.85
N HIS A 297 9.98 -25.17 11.04
CA HIS A 297 9.61 -25.27 9.63
C HIS A 297 8.27 -25.96 9.38
N CYS A 298 7.33 -25.83 10.33
CA CYS A 298 5.98 -26.37 10.15
C CYS A 298 5.23 -25.59 9.06
N ARG A 299 4.19 -26.23 8.52
CA ARG A 299 3.27 -25.69 7.52
C ARG A 299 1.88 -25.62 8.14
N LEU A 300 1.18 -24.49 7.96
CA LEU A 300 -0.18 -24.30 8.45
C LEU A 300 -1.10 -24.22 7.23
N THR A 301 -2.15 -25.03 7.19
CA THR A 301 -3.16 -24.95 6.14
C THR A 301 -4.02 -23.71 6.34
N LEU A 302 -4.20 -22.92 5.29
CA LEU A 302 -5.07 -21.75 5.33
C LEU A 302 -6.54 -22.19 5.53
N PRO A 303 -7.37 -21.37 6.21
CA PRO A 303 -8.79 -21.68 6.41
C PRO A 303 -9.53 -21.93 5.10
N LEU A 304 -10.45 -22.88 5.14
CA LEU A 304 -11.20 -23.36 3.98
C LEU A 304 -12.30 -22.37 3.59
N VAL A 305 -12.09 -21.63 2.49
CA VAL A 305 -13.04 -20.62 2.00
C VAL A 305 -13.54 -20.91 0.58
N LEU A 306 -12.88 -21.82 -0.14
CA LEU A 306 -13.28 -22.16 -1.51
C LEU A 306 -14.66 -22.82 -1.53
N GLY A 307 -15.52 -22.37 -2.44
CA GLY A 307 -16.89 -22.89 -2.59
C GLY A 307 -17.83 -22.60 -1.41
N ARG A 308 -17.42 -21.78 -0.43
CA ARG A 308 -18.14 -21.54 0.82
C ARG A 308 -18.62 -20.11 0.93
N ALA A 309 -19.76 -19.92 1.58
CA ALA A 309 -20.22 -18.61 1.99
C ALA A 309 -19.43 -18.13 3.22
N LEU A 310 -18.97 -16.88 3.21
CA LEU A 310 -18.32 -16.27 4.37
C LEU A 310 -19.36 -15.81 5.39
N ALA A 311 -19.12 -16.12 6.66
CA ALA A 311 -19.99 -15.73 7.77
C ALA A 311 -19.15 -15.19 8.94
N GLY A 312 -19.77 -14.36 9.78
CA GLY A 312 -19.14 -13.87 11.00
C GLY A 312 -18.96 -14.98 12.03
N ALA A 313 -17.80 -15.03 12.69
CA ALA A 313 -17.54 -15.92 13.81
C ALA A 313 -18.16 -15.40 15.12
N GLY A 314 -18.38 -16.29 16.08
CA GLY A 314 -18.97 -16.02 17.39
C GLY A 314 -20.43 -16.45 17.50
N ALA A 315 -21.10 -16.00 18.56
CA ALA A 315 -22.50 -16.24 18.83
C ALA A 315 -23.31 -14.96 18.67
N GLY A 316 -24.21 -14.92 17.69
CA GLY A 316 -25.28 -13.92 17.66
C GLY A 316 -26.30 -14.19 18.78
N ALA A 317 -27.08 -13.19 19.18
CA ALA A 317 -28.14 -13.38 20.17
C ALA A 317 -29.12 -14.49 19.72
N GLY A 318 -29.21 -15.57 20.49
CA GLY A 318 -30.07 -16.73 20.18
C GLY A 318 -29.53 -17.69 19.10
N LEU A 319 -28.30 -17.50 18.62
CA LEU A 319 -27.68 -18.35 17.60
C LEU A 319 -26.56 -19.22 18.18
N THR A 320 -26.27 -20.34 17.52
CA THR A 320 -25.15 -21.21 17.84
C THR A 320 -23.82 -20.47 17.64
N SER A 321 -22.92 -20.58 18.63
CA SER A 321 -21.56 -20.05 18.54
C SER A 321 -20.75 -20.82 17.50
N ARG A 322 -20.05 -20.12 16.60
CA ARG A 322 -19.13 -20.71 15.62
C ARG A 322 -17.74 -20.14 15.80
N ALA A 323 -16.73 -21.01 15.97
CA ALA A 323 -15.35 -20.57 16.16
C ALA A 323 -14.77 -19.90 14.89
N LEU A 324 -13.74 -19.09 15.06
CA LEU A 324 -13.05 -18.46 13.92
C LEU A 324 -12.39 -19.52 13.04
N GLY A 325 -12.57 -19.42 11.72
CA GLY A 325 -12.04 -20.38 10.75
C GLY A 325 -12.82 -21.69 10.64
N HIS A 326 -13.84 -21.92 11.48
CA HIS A 326 -14.61 -23.17 11.47
C HIS A 326 -15.48 -23.31 10.23
N ALA A 327 -15.22 -24.34 9.43
CA ALA A 327 -16.01 -24.67 8.25
C ALA A 327 -17.19 -25.57 8.61
N THR A 328 -18.36 -25.31 8.04
CA THR A 328 -19.62 -26.02 8.33
C THR A 328 -20.48 -26.09 7.06
N GLY A 329 -21.49 -26.96 7.06
CA GLY A 329 -22.45 -27.09 5.98
C GLY A 329 -22.16 -28.28 5.08
N GLU A 330 -23.12 -28.60 4.22
CA GLU A 330 -23.10 -29.76 3.32
C GLU A 330 -23.48 -29.29 1.92
N GLU A 331 -22.76 -29.76 0.90
CA GLU A 331 -23.06 -29.46 -0.51
C GLU A 331 -24.28 -30.27 -1.01
N THR A 332 -24.49 -31.45 -0.43
CA THR A 332 -25.64 -32.32 -0.71
C THR A 332 -26.22 -32.80 0.60
N HIS A 333 -27.51 -32.56 0.81
CA HIS A 333 -28.20 -33.01 2.02
C HIS A 333 -29.29 -34.04 1.65
N THR A 334 -29.21 -35.22 2.29
CA THR A 334 -30.25 -36.24 2.18
C THR A 334 -31.23 -36.04 3.32
N LEU A 335 -32.48 -35.70 2.99
CA LEU A 335 -33.51 -35.51 4.00
C LEU A 335 -33.79 -36.82 4.74
N SER A 336 -33.64 -36.80 6.06
CA SER A 336 -34.08 -37.87 6.93
C SER A 336 -35.61 -37.84 7.11
N THR A 337 -36.19 -38.96 7.56
CA THR A 337 -37.64 -39.05 7.84
C THR A 337 -38.12 -38.00 8.86
N GLY A 338 -37.24 -37.54 9.76
CA GLY A 338 -37.56 -36.48 10.72
C GLY A 338 -37.54 -35.07 10.14
N GLU A 339 -36.89 -34.85 9.00
CA GLU A 339 -36.80 -33.55 8.31
C GLU A 339 -37.92 -33.36 7.27
N ILE A 340 -38.69 -34.41 6.98
CA ILE A 340 -39.87 -34.35 6.11
C ILE A 340 -41.09 -34.00 6.99
N PRO A 341 -41.75 -32.84 6.79
CA PRO A 341 -42.95 -32.49 7.54
C PRO A 341 -44.01 -33.59 7.43
N ALA A 342 -44.65 -33.91 8.56
CA ALA A 342 -45.76 -34.85 8.59
C ALA A 342 -46.85 -34.35 7.63
N HIS A 343 -47.16 -35.17 6.64
CA HIS A 343 -48.20 -34.88 5.66
C HIS A 343 -48.98 -36.16 5.38
N THR A 344 -50.25 -36.00 5.03
CA THR A 344 -51.15 -37.11 4.70
C THR A 344 -51.54 -37.01 3.23
N HIS A 345 -51.59 -38.15 2.55
CA HIS A 345 -52.16 -38.23 1.21
C HIS A 345 -53.56 -38.82 1.34
N GLY A 346 -54.57 -38.04 0.95
CA GLY A 346 -55.95 -38.51 0.86
C GLY A 346 -56.20 -39.12 -0.52
N TYR A 347 -56.79 -40.30 -0.55
CA TYR A 347 -57.43 -40.81 -1.76
C TYR A 347 -58.93 -40.97 -1.51
N SER A 348 -59.71 -40.69 -2.55
CA SER A 348 -61.14 -40.97 -2.60
C SER A 348 -61.48 -41.47 -3.98
N GLY A 349 -62.40 -42.42 -4.05
CA GLY A 349 -62.90 -42.97 -5.30
C GLY A 349 -64.34 -43.44 -5.15
N THR A 350 -65.00 -43.61 -6.28
CA THR A 350 -66.26 -44.34 -6.40
C THR A 350 -65.95 -45.65 -7.11
N THR A 351 -66.60 -46.75 -6.72
CA THR A 351 -66.48 -48.00 -7.48
C THR A 351 -67.08 -47.78 -8.86
N GLY A 352 -66.24 -47.62 -9.88
CA GLY A 352 -66.67 -47.54 -11.27
C GLY A 352 -67.17 -48.92 -11.72
N GLY A 353 -68.45 -49.01 -12.04
CA GLY A 353 -69.13 -50.23 -12.49
C GLY A 353 -70.39 -50.48 -11.68
N GLU A 354 -71.53 -50.28 -12.34
CA GLU A 354 -72.86 -50.58 -11.81
C GLU A 354 -72.86 -51.98 -11.18
N SER A 355 -73.33 -52.08 -9.93
CA SER A 355 -73.64 -53.38 -9.34
C SER A 355 -74.68 -54.03 -10.25
N ALA A 356 -74.28 -55.08 -11.00
CA ALA A 356 -75.19 -55.76 -11.91
C ALA A 356 -76.43 -56.19 -11.11
N THR A 357 -77.59 -55.80 -11.63
CA THR A 357 -78.90 -56.10 -11.05
C THR A 357 -78.96 -57.57 -10.64
N HIS A 358 -79.20 -57.83 -9.35
CA HIS A 358 -79.47 -59.18 -8.87
C HIS A 358 -80.97 -59.32 -8.54
N THR A 359 -81.55 -60.48 -8.87
CA THR A 359 -82.94 -60.80 -8.57
C THR A 359 -83.01 -61.68 -7.34
N HIS A 360 -83.87 -61.32 -6.37
CA HIS A 360 -84.25 -62.24 -5.31
C HIS A 360 -85.40 -63.13 -5.80
N GLN A 361 -85.15 -64.44 -5.85
CA GLN A 361 -86.19 -65.42 -6.09
C GLN A 361 -86.68 -65.93 -4.73
N ILE A 362 -87.80 -65.40 -4.25
CA ILE A 362 -88.45 -65.92 -3.05
C ILE A 362 -89.31 -67.11 -3.50
N GLN A 363 -88.88 -68.33 -3.20
CA GLN A 363 -89.74 -69.51 -3.32
C GLN A 363 -90.68 -69.53 -2.12
N GLN A 364 -91.86 -68.92 -2.26
CA GLN A 364 -92.92 -69.11 -1.28
C GLN A 364 -93.55 -70.49 -1.50
N SER A 365 -93.06 -71.49 -0.75
CA SER A 365 -93.67 -72.81 -0.71
C SER A 365 -94.99 -72.72 0.08
N SER A 366 -96.10 -72.49 -0.61
CA SER A 366 -97.43 -72.69 -0.04
C SER A 366 -97.71 -74.19 0.05
N THR A 367 -97.35 -74.80 1.18
CA THR A 367 -97.86 -76.13 1.56
C THR A 367 -99.36 -76.02 1.84
N ALA A 368 -100.17 -76.17 0.81
CA ALA A 368 -101.60 -76.45 0.98
C ALA A 368 -101.73 -77.90 1.45
N THR A 369 -101.91 -78.09 2.76
CA THR A 369 -102.30 -79.38 3.34
C THR A 369 -103.73 -79.67 2.91
N PHE A 370 -103.91 -80.51 1.90
CA PHE A 370 -105.20 -81.09 1.56
C PHE A 370 -105.42 -82.36 2.40
N GLY A 371 -106.49 -82.38 3.19
CA GLY A 371 -106.91 -83.53 4.00
C GLY A 371 -107.40 -84.70 3.14
N ALA A 372 -107.20 -85.91 3.67
CA ALA A 372 -107.36 -87.25 3.08
C ALA A 372 -108.49 -87.46 2.06
N GLY A 373 -108.13 -87.96 0.87
CA GLY A 373 -109.07 -88.54 -0.10
C GLY A 373 -108.73 -88.27 -1.57
N SER A 374 -107.70 -88.95 -2.08
CA SER A 374 -107.43 -89.31 -3.48
C SER A 374 -107.99 -88.46 -4.65
N PHE A 375 -107.09 -87.91 -5.47
CA PHE A 375 -106.82 -88.27 -6.88
C PHE A 375 -106.17 -87.08 -7.62
N ALA A 376 -105.05 -87.38 -8.30
CA ALA A 376 -104.20 -86.42 -9.00
C ALA A 376 -104.90 -85.73 -10.19
N GLY A 377 -104.63 -84.43 -10.37
CA GLY A 377 -105.11 -83.69 -11.54
C GLY A 377 -104.52 -82.27 -11.63
N ALA A 378 -103.33 -82.18 -12.22
CA ALA A 378 -102.75 -81.03 -12.93
C ALA A 378 -102.56 -79.67 -12.20
N SER A 379 -101.28 -79.37 -12.01
CA SER A 379 -100.68 -78.05 -11.80
C SER A 379 -101.06 -77.02 -12.87
N GLN A 380 -101.38 -75.79 -12.44
CA GLN A 380 -101.29 -74.58 -13.26
C GLN A 380 -100.55 -73.51 -12.44
N PRO A 381 -99.36 -73.04 -12.87
CA PRO A 381 -98.60 -72.03 -12.14
C PRO A 381 -99.14 -70.64 -12.50
N THR A 382 -99.72 -69.95 -11.51
CA THR A 382 -100.01 -68.52 -11.63
C THR A 382 -98.73 -67.72 -11.48
N THR A 383 -98.25 -67.16 -12.59
CA THR A 383 -97.08 -66.26 -12.59
C THR A 383 -97.55 -64.86 -12.18
N VAL A 384 -97.17 -64.41 -10.98
CA VAL A 384 -97.34 -63.01 -10.56
C VAL A 384 -96.08 -62.26 -10.90
N ASN A 385 -96.18 -61.35 -11.88
CA ASN A 385 -95.09 -60.46 -12.26
C ASN A 385 -95.25 -59.14 -11.49
N THR A 386 -94.34 -58.82 -10.56
CA THR A 386 -94.29 -57.51 -9.90
C THR A 386 -93.09 -56.72 -10.39
N SER A 387 -93.36 -55.51 -10.87
CA SER A 387 -92.42 -54.58 -11.49
C SER A 387 -91.41 -53.97 -10.52
N THR A 388 -90.24 -53.69 -11.08
CA THR A 388 -89.05 -52.99 -10.58
C THR A 388 -89.29 -51.60 -9.98
N GLU A 389 -88.50 -51.22 -8.97
CA GLU A 389 -87.55 -50.09 -9.02
C GLU A 389 -86.38 -50.33 -8.05
N SER A 390 -85.13 -50.17 -8.52
CA SER A 390 -83.94 -50.02 -7.67
C SER A 390 -83.18 -48.80 -8.15
N GLN A 391 -83.16 -47.73 -7.36
CA GLN A 391 -82.25 -46.61 -7.58
C GLN A 391 -80.82 -47.12 -7.32
N GLY A 392 -79.96 -47.04 -8.33
CA GLY A 392 -78.54 -47.33 -8.17
C GLY A 392 -77.96 -46.48 -7.03
N HIS A 393 -77.17 -47.09 -6.15
CA HIS A 393 -76.44 -46.36 -5.11
C HIS A 393 -74.94 -46.63 -5.26
N THR A 394 -74.13 -45.61 -5.01
CA THR A 394 -72.68 -45.67 -5.06
C THR A 394 -72.11 -45.84 -3.64
N HIS A 395 -71.08 -46.66 -3.50
CA HIS A 395 -70.27 -46.69 -2.28
C HIS A 395 -69.05 -45.77 -2.46
N SER A 396 -68.92 -44.78 -1.56
CA SER A 396 -67.74 -43.94 -1.45
C SER A 396 -66.80 -44.56 -0.41
N TYR A 397 -65.53 -44.75 -0.79
CA TYR A 397 -64.46 -45.10 0.14
C TYR A 397 -63.42 -43.98 0.19
N SER A 398 -62.91 -43.75 1.40
CA SER A 398 -61.80 -42.84 1.65
C SER A 398 -60.84 -43.48 2.66
N GLY A 399 -59.57 -43.16 2.55
CA GLY A 399 -58.54 -43.65 3.45
C GLY A 399 -57.28 -42.80 3.38
N THR A 400 -56.39 -43.03 4.33
CA THR A 400 -55.01 -42.55 4.33
C THR A 400 -54.10 -43.75 4.19
N THR A 401 -53.22 -43.75 3.20
CA THR A 401 -52.15 -44.77 3.13
C THR A 401 -51.02 -44.31 4.03
N ASP A 402 -50.86 -44.94 5.21
CA ASP A 402 -49.68 -44.79 6.07
C ASP A 402 -48.48 -45.56 5.47
N ASN A 403 -48.20 -45.31 4.19
CA ASN A 403 -47.04 -45.85 3.52
C ASN A 403 -46.52 -44.82 2.51
N GLY A 404 -46.14 -43.65 3.04
CA GLY A 404 -45.49 -42.59 2.27
C GLY A 404 -44.09 -43.04 1.88
N GLY A 405 -43.95 -43.49 0.63
CA GLY A 405 -42.67 -43.86 0.03
C GLY A 405 -41.61 -42.77 0.23
N LEU A 406 -40.55 -43.15 0.93
CA LEU A 406 -39.36 -42.35 1.17
C LEU A 406 -38.61 -42.17 -0.16
N GLY A 407 -38.91 -41.10 -0.88
CA GLY A 407 -38.02 -40.57 -1.91
C GLY A 407 -36.84 -39.88 -1.24
N GLY A 408 -35.98 -40.63 -0.54
CA GLY A 408 -34.79 -40.16 0.17
C GLY A 408 -33.64 -39.74 -0.74
N GLY A 409 -33.95 -39.06 -1.85
CA GLY A 409 -32.95 -38.52 -2.76
C GLY A 409 -32.30 -37.27 -2.16
N ALA A 410 -30.98 -37.15 -2.27
CA ALA A 410 -30.30 -35.91 -1.95
C ALA A 410 -30.80 -34.78 -2.88
N HIS A 411 -30.98 -33.59 -2.32
CA HIS A 411 -31.27 -32.38 -3.10
C HIS A 411 -30.14 -31.36 -2.89
N ASN A 412 -29.93 -30.51 -3.90
CA ASN A 412 -28.95 -29.44 -3.80
C ASN A 412 -29.49 -28.36 -2.84
N THR A 413 -28.74 -28.09 -1.78
CA THR A 413 -29.04 -27.10 -0.74
C THR A 413 -28.29 -25.78 -0.95
N MET A 414 -27.61 -25.60 -2.07
CA MET A 414 -26.80 -24.42 -2.35
C MET A 414 -27.66 -23.18 -2.64
N GLN A 415 -27.40 -22.11 -1.88
CA GLN A 415 -27.98 -20.78 -2.16
C GLN A 415 -27.43 -20.21 -3.49
N PRO A 416 -28.23 -19.42 -4.23
CA PRO A 416 -27.75 -18.70 -5.42
C PRO A 416 -26.50 -17.86 -5.09
N THR A 417 -25.36 -18.16 -5.72
CA THR A 417 -24.05 -17.59 -5.35
C THR A 417 -23.18 -17.28 -6.58
N THR A 418 -22.28 -16.32 -6.44
CA THR A 418 -21.20 -16.03 -7.39
C THR A 418 -19.87 -16.05 -6.65
N PHE A 419 -18.90 -16.78 -7.19
CA PHE A 419 -17.62 -17.00 -6.51
C PHE A 419 -16.60 -15.93 -6.89
N LEU A 420 -16.05 -15.28 -5.86
CA LEU A 420 -14.87 -14.42 -5.94
C LEU A 420 -13.72 -15.11 -5.21
N ASN A 421 -12.50 -14.79 -5.59
CA ASN A 421 -11.33 -15.23 -4.84
C ASN A 421 -11.20 -14.44 -3.54
N VAL A 422 -10.59 -15.07 -2.56
CA VAL A 422 -10.34 -14.50 -1.24
C VAL A 422 -8.83 -14.46 -1.03
N MET A 423 -8.31 -13.30 -0.64
CA MET A 423 -6.92 -13.15 -0.24
C MET A 423 -6.82 -12.52 1.15
N ILE A 424 -5.81 -12.94 1.90
CA ILE A 424 -5.55 -12.50 3.27
C ILE A 424 -4.20 -11.79 3.34
N LYS A 425 -4.15 -10.72 4.13
CA LYS A 425 -2.96 -9.89 4.29
C LYS A 425 -1.94 -10.63 5.18
N LEU A 426 -0.70 -10.74 4.69
CA LEU A 426 0.45 -11.29 5.43
C LEU A 426 0.86 -10.38 6.59
#